data_AF-A0A2I2DUQ8-F1
#
_entry.id   AF-A0A2I2DUQ8-F1
#
_cell.length_a   1.000
_cell.length_b   1.000
_cell.length_c   1.000
_cell.angle_alpha   90.00
_cell.angle_beta   90.00
_cell.angle_gamma   90.00
#
_symmetry.space_group_name_H-M   'P 1'
#
loop_
_entity.id
_entity.type
_entity.pdbx_description
1 polymer ?
#
loop_
_entity_poly.entity_id
_entity_poly.type
_entity_poly.pdbx_seq_one_letter_code
_entity_poly.pdbx_strand_id
1 'polypeptide(L)'
;MKKLALFFLFSFLALYLKAQTTPLNVDEDLYETIGKELNTMISEEKDAMKIVSLTPKKDLINDNIYEFSVVVIYNLVSKEQAILNVGFNNGISEKSHRLISDASKIINKGASYHTFKVKSKVIDWSDIGGAFYVATNMSEHPHEKIWSPLASDRFFLKVN
;
A
#
# COMPACT_ATOMS: atom_id res chain seq x y z
N MET A 1 -1.38 -28.92 26.15
CA MET A 1 -0.77 -27.58 26.27
C MET A 1 0.35 -27.45 25.24
N LYS A 2 0.10 -26.82 24.09
CA LYS A 2 1.13 -26.51 23.08
C LYS A 2 0.91 -25.07 22.62
N LYS A 3 1.50 -24.12 23.34
CA LYS A 3 1.67 -22.72 22.91
C LYS A 3 3.09 -22.32 23.30
N LEU A 4 4.07 -22.71 22.49
CA LEU A 4 5.44 -22.25 22.66
C LEU A 4 6.20 -22.35 21.32
N ALA A 5 5.71 -21.64 20.31
CA ALA A 5 6.42 -21.53 19.03
C ALA A 5 6.21 -20.18 18.31
N LEU A 6 5.64 -19.17 18.97
CA LEU A 6 5.35 -17.89 18.32
C LEU A 6 6.25 -16.73 18.77
N PHE A 7 7.09 -16.92 19.79
CA PHE A 7 7.94 -15.83 20.33
C PHE A 7 9.33 -15.71 19.68
N PHE A 8 9.75 -16.66 18.85
CA PHE A 8 11.11 -16.66 18.27
C PHE A 8 11.23 -16.05 16.86
N LEU A 9 10.13 -15.76 16.16
CA LEU A 9 10.19 -15.01 14.89
C LEU A 9 10.22 -13.49 15.07
N PHE A 10 9.72 -12.98 16.21
CA PHE A 10 9.62 -11.54 16.46
C PHE A 10 10.97 -10.83 16.56
N SER A 11 12.00 -11.53 17.04
CA SER A 11 13.33 -10.96 17.20
C SER A 11 14.12 -10.88 15.90
N PHE A 12 13.87 -11.75 14.92
CA PHE A 12 14.65 -11.74 13.67
C PHE A 12 14.17 -10.71 12.65
N LEU A 13 12.86 -10.45 12.56
CA LEU A 13 12.35 -9.45 11.61
C LEU A 13 12.76 -8.03 12.02
N ALA A 14 12.69 -7.72 13.32
CA ALA A 14 13.14 -6.44 13.86
C ALA A 14 14.67 -6.26 13.81
N LEU A 15 15.45 -7.35 13.96
CA LEU A 15 16.92 -7.26 13.84
C LEU A 15 17.40 -7.12 12.39
N TYR A 16 16.74 -7.75 11.41
CA TYR A 16 17.17 -7.67 10.01
C TYR A 16 17.00 -6.25 9.43
N LEU A 17 15.99 -5.52 9.92
CA LEU A 17 15.75 -4.12 9.58
C LEU A 17 16.77 -3.14 10.18
N LYS A 18 17.51 -3.55 11.22
CA LYS A 18 18.43 -2.68 11.97
C LYS A 18 19.82 -2.52 11.34
N ALA A 19 20.11 -3.22 10.23
CA ALA A 19 21.46 -3.35 9.68
C ALA A 19 21.81 -2.38 8.53
N GLN A 20 20.98 -1.40 8.19
CA GLN A 20 21.32 -0.34 7.24
C GLN A 20 21.17 1.04 7.88
N THR A 21 22.31 1.64 8.23
CA THR A 21 22.40 2.97 8.83
C THR A 21 22.18 4.06 7.78
N THR A 22 21.01 4.69 7.82
CA THR A 22 20.68 6.01 7.23
C THR A 22 20.07 6.89 8.34
N PRO A 23 20.11 8.23 8.22
CA PRO A 23 19.90 9.13 9.35
C PRO A 23 18.54 8.90 10.04
N LEU A 24 18.58 8.74 11.36
CA LEU A 24 17.41 8.65 12.24
C LEU A 24 16.47 9.84 11.99
N ASN A 25 15.30 9.58 11.38
CA ASN A 25 13.97 9.90 11.94
C ASN A 25 12.81 9.72 10.94
N VAL A 26 13.04 9.33 9.68
CA VAL A 26 11.94 9.12 8.71
C VAL A 26 11.70 7.65 8.41
N ASP A 27 12.78 6.85 8.33
CA ASP A 27 12.67 5.43 8.01
C ASP A 27 12.27 4.58 9.25
N GLU A 28 12.71 4.94 10.45
CA GLU A 28 12.39 4.20 11.69
C GLU A 28 10.90 4.23 12.04
N ASP A 29 10.28 5.42 12.01
CA ASP A 29 8.84 5.59 12.25
C ASP A 29 7.99 4.80 11.25
N LEU A 30 8.45 4.73 9.99
CA LEU A 30 7.78 3.96 8.95
C LEU A 30 7.86 2.46 9.23
N TYR A 31 9.02 1.94 9.62
CA TYR A 31 9.17 0.52 9.94
C TYR A 31 8.41 0.11 11.20
N GLU A 32 8.35 0.98 12.22
CA GLU A 32 7.50 0.76 13.39
C GLU A 32 6.02 0.71 12.99
N THR A 33 5.58 1.65 12.15
CA THR A 33 4.21 1.69 11.60
C THR A 33 3.90 0.41 10.82
N ILE A 34 4.78 -0.01 9.91
CA ILE A 34 4.63 -1.25 9.14
C ILE A 34 4.51 -2.44 10.08
N GLY A 35 5.40 -2.58 11.06
CA GLY A 35 5.40 -3.70 12.00
C GLY A 35 4.11 -3.76 12.82
N LYS A 36 3.67 -2.62 13.37
CA LYS A 36 2.43 -2.52 14.15
C LYS A 36 1.21 -2.89 13.32
N GLU A 37 1.07 -2.33 12.13
CA GLU A 37 -0.09 -2.54 11.27
C GLU A 37 -0.14 -3.98 10.70
N LEU A 38 1.00 -4.57 10.34
CA LEU A 38 1.06 -5.96 9.93
C LEU A 38 0.64 -6.91 11.04
N ASN A 39 1.05 -6.67 12.29
CA ASN A 39 0.63 -7.48 13.43
C ASN A 39 -0.89 -7.45 13.63
N THR A 40 -1.51 -6.27 13.48
CA THR A 40 -2.97 -6.13 13.50
C THR A 40 -3.59 -6.97 12.38
N MET A 41 -3.14 -6.82 11.13
CA MET A 41 -3.68 -7.58 9.99
C MET A 41 -3.55 -9.09 10.13
N ILE A 42 -2.41 -9.58 10.64
CA ILE A 42 -2.17 -11.01 10.88
C ILE A 42 -3.19 -11.56 11.88
N SER A 43 -3.52 -10.79 12.93
CA SER A 43 -4.47 -11.21 13.96
C SER A 43 -5.93 -11.29 13.48
N GLU A 44 -6.26 -10.65 12.36
CA GLU A 44 -7.61 -10.67 11.78
C GLU A 44 -7.88 -11.91 10.92
N GLU A 45 -6.86 -12.72 10.62
CA GLU A 45 -6.98 -13.99 9.86
C GLU A 45 -7.78 -13.90 8.55
N LYS A 46 -7.74 -12.74 7.88
CA LYS A 46 -8.43 -12.49 6.61
C LYS A 46 -7.55 -11.71 5.64
N ASP A 47 -7.96 -11.68 4.38
CA ASP A 47 -7.35 -10.82 3.38
C ASP A 47 -7.48 -9.34 3.76
N ALA A 48 -6.34 -8.64 3.80
CA ALA A 48 -6.29 -7.24 4.18
C ALA A 48 -5.15 -6.53 3.45
N MET A 49 -5.31 -5.22 3.26
CA MET A 49 -4.25 -4.36 2.75
C MET A 49 -4.43 -2.93 3.23
N LYS A 50 -3.35 -2.14 3.22
CA LYS A 50 -3.37 -0.72 3.59
C LYS A 50 -2.22 0.04 2.96
N ILE A 51 -2.46 1.28 2.56
CA ILE A 51 -1.42 2.25 2.23
C ILE A 51 -0.94 2.87 3.54
N VAL A 52 0.31 2.60 3.93
CA VAL A 52 0.89 3.10 5.19
C VAL A 52 1.80 4.30 5.00
N SER A 53 2.29 4.52 3.78
CA SER A 53 3.09 5.70 3.46
C SER A 53 2.95 6.10 2.00
N LEU A 54 3.02 7.40 1.77
CA LEU A 54 2.93 8.04 0.48
C LEU A 54 3.83 9.28 0.47
N THR A 55 4.73 9.40 -0.49
CA THR A 55 5.62 10.55 -0.66
C THR A 55 5.74 10.91 -2.14
N PRO A 56 5.56 12.19 -2.55
CA PRO A 56 5.16 13.33 -1.73
C PRO A 56 3.69 13.25 -1.28
N LYS A 57 3.37 13.84 -0.13
CA LYS A 57 2.00 13.90 0.43
C LYS A 57 1.45 15.31 0.65
N LYS A 58 2.26 16.32 0.38
CA LYS A 58 1.98 17.75 0.57
C LYS A 58 2.68 18.54 -0.52
N ASP A 59 2.35 19.83 -0.63
CA ASP A 59 2.97 20.74 -1.59
C ASP A 59 2.78 20.27 -3.04
N LEU A 60 1.66 19.59 -3.28
CA LEU A 60 1.25 19.11 -4.59
C LEU A 60 0.59 20.26 -5.35
N ILE A 61 1.11 20.57 -6.52
CA ILE A 61 0.59 21.64 -7.38
C ILE A 61 -0.26 20.99 -8.47
N ASN A 62 -1.44 21.57 -8.71
CA ASN A 62 -2.32 21.12 -9.78
C ASN A 62 -1.58 21.05 -11.14
N ASP A 63 -1.94 20.07 -11.95
CA ASP A 63 -1.41 19.79 -13.29
C ASP A 63 0.07 19.37 -13.39
N ASN A 64 0.80 19.24 -12.27
CA ASN A 64 2.18 18.74 -12.27
C ASN A 64 2.25 17.21 -12.19
N ILE A 65 3.29 16.64 -12.81
CA ILE A 65 3.62 15.22 -12.70
C ILE A 65 4.59 15.00 -11.55
N TYR A 66 4.25 14.08 -10.66
CA TYR A 66 5.09 13.68 -9.53
C TYR A 66 5.44 12.20 -9.61
N GLU A 67 6.63 11.84 -9.13
CA GLU A 67 6.96 10.47 -8.78
C GLU A 67 6.59 10.22 -7.33
N PHE A 68 5.64 9.31 -7.11
CA PHE A 68 5.18 8.88 -5.80
C PHE A 68 5.84 7.57 -5.40
N SER A 69 6.33 7.53 -4.16
CA SER A 69 6.67 6.31 -3.44
C SER A 69 5.47 5.91 -2.58
N VAL A 70 4.85 4.77 -2.89
CA VAL A 70 3.65 4.24 -2.21
C VAL A 70 4.04 2.96 -1.48
N VAL A 71 3.92 2.95 -0.16
CA VAL A 71 4.17 1.76 0.66
C VAL A 71 2.84 1.12 1.02
N VAL A 72 2.65 -0.10 0.54
CA VAL A 72 1.46 -0.91 0.76
C VAL A 72 1.84 -2.10 1.62
N ILE A 73 1.14 -2.29 2.74
CA ILE A 73 1.19 -3.53 3.50
C ILE A 73 0.01 -4.43 3.10
N TYR A 74 0.18 -5.73 3.25
CA TYR A 74 -0.83 -6.71 2.92
C TYR A 74 -0.74 -7.93 3.83
N ASN A 75 -1.87 -8.64 3.98
CA ASN A 75 -1.97 -10.00 4.49
C ASN A 75 -2.87 -10.78 3.53
N LEU A 76 -2.30 -11.77 2.84
CA LEU A 76 -3.05 -12.68 1.97
C LEU A 76 -3.26 -14.01 2.68
N VAL A 77 -4.51 -14.39 2.89
CA VAL A 77 -4.90 -15.61 3.62
C VAL A 77 -5.66 -16.58 2.71
N SER A 78 -6.56 -16.07 1.87
CA SER A 78 -7.53 -16.89 1.14
C SER A 78 -6.94 -17.64 -0.07
N LYS A 79 -5.83 -17.15 -0.63
CA LYS A 79 -5.18 -17.70 -1.84
C LYS A 79 -3.68 -17.90 -1.64
N GLU A 80 -3.08 -18.69 -2.52
CA GLU A 80 -1.63 -18.87 -2.56
C GLU A 80 -0.91 -17.69 -3.21
N GLN A 81 -1.56 -17.04 -4.19
CA GLN A 81 -1.05 -15.85 -4.87
C GLN A 81 -2.14 -14.82 -5.14
N ALA A 82 -1.73 -13.56 -5.20
CA ALA A 82 -2.56 -12.43 -5.60
C ALA A 82 -1.71 -11.41 -6.36
N ILE A 83 -2.36 -10.43 -6.99
CA ILE A 83 -1.73 -9.26 -7.59
C ILE A 83 -2.09 -8.03 -6.77
N LEU A 84 -1.07 -7.34 -6.26
CA LEU A 84 -1.21 -5.98 -5.75
C LEU A 84 -1.12 -4.99 -6.89
N ASN A 85 -2.02 -4.03 -6.93
CA ASN A 85 -2.06 -2.97 -7.93
C ASN A 85 -2.12 -1.60 -7.27
N VAL A 86 -1.51 -0.59 -7.88
CA VAL A 86 -1.63 0.82 -7.48
C VAL A 86 -2.12 1.66 -8.66
N GLY A 87 -2.96 2.66 -8.34
CA GLY A 87 -3.49 3.61 -9.29
C GLY A 87 -3.85 4.94 -8.64
N PHE A 88 -4.26 5.89 -9.47
CA PHE A 88 -4.71 7.22 -9.04
C PHE A 88 -6.04 7.54 -9.73
N ASN A 89 -6.78 8.51 -9.21
CA ASN A 89 -7.84 9.10 -10.02
C ASN A 89 -7.27 9.73 -11.30
N ASN A 90 -8.00 9.56 -12.41
CA ASN A 90 -7.42 9.61 -13.77
C ASN A 90 -7.69 10.90 -14.55
N GLY A 91 -8.14 11.96 -13.88
CA GLY A 91 -8.46 13.24 -14.54
C GLY A 91 -9.78 13.26 -15.32
N ILE A 92 -10.50 12.13 -15.45
CA ILE A 92 -11.78 12.07 -16.17
C ILE A 92 -12.95 12.47 -15.25
N SER A 93 -12.94 11.97 -14.03
CA SER A 93 -13.86 12.40 -12.96
C SER A 93 -13.25 12.12 -11.60
N GLU A 94 -13.71 12.82 -10.55
CA GLU A 94 -13.20 12.66 -9.19
C GLU A 94 -13.31 11.19 -8.68
N LYS A 95 -14.26 10.41 -9.22
CA LYS A 95 -14.52 9.00 -8.82
C LYS A 95 -13.85 7.99 -9.74
N SER A 96 -13.35 8.42 -10.90
CA SER A 96 -12.73 7.55 -11.89
C SER A 96 -11.25 7.41 -11.58
N HIS A 97 -10.76 6.17 -11.51
CA HIS A 97 -9.35 5.86 -11.30
C HIS A 97 -8.86 4.85 -12.32
N ARG A 98 -7.54 4.86 -12.53
CA ARG A 98 -6.87 3.92 -13.43
C ARG A 98 -5.70 3.30 -12.69
N LEU A 99 -5.59 1.97 -12.79
CA LEU A 99 -4.38 1.26 -12.39
C LEU A 99 -3.25 1.65 -13.33
N ILE A 100 -2.06 1.85 -12.79
CA ILE A 100 -0.87 2.07 -13.58
C ILE A 100 -0.36 0.68 -13.99
N SER A 101 -0.24 0.44 -15.30
CA SER A 101 0.10 -0.88 -15.86
C SER A 101 1.34 -1.50 -15.24
N ASP A 102 2.32 -0.66 -14.94
CA ASP A 102 3.64 -1.08 -14.44
C ASP A 102 3.69 -1.07 -12.90
N ALA A 103 2.58 -0.71 -12.25
CA ALA A 103 2.44 -0.67 -10.80
C ALA A 103 1.67 -1.89 -10.27
N SER A 104 2.08 -3.07 -10.74
CA SER A 104 1.52 -4.36 -10.35
C SER A 104 2.60 -5.29 -9.81
N LYS A 105 2.27 -6.05 -8.77
CA LYS A 105 3.18 -7.02 -8.14
C LYS A 105 2.44 -8.30 -7.79
N ILE A 106 2.91 -9.44 -8.32
CA ILE A 106 2.49 -10.75 -7.81
C ILE A 106 3.07 -10.93 -6.40
N ILE A 107 2.19 -11.27 -5.47
CA ILE A 107 2.50 -11.58 -4.08
C ILE A 107 2.09 -13.01 -3.77
N ASN A 108 2.77 -13.60 -2.79
CA ASN A 108 2.43 -14.91 -2.25
C ASN A 108 1.65 -14.74 -0.94
N LYS A 109 1.01 -15.83 -0.52
CA LYS A 109 0.33 -15.95 0.77
C LYS A 109 1.19 -15.49 1.94
N GLY A 110 0.54 -14.90 2.94
CA GLY A 110 1.16 -14.34 4.14
C GLY A 110 1.14 -12.81 4.15
N ALA A 111 1.78 -12.27 5.18
CA ALA A 111 1.82 -10.85 5.45
C ALA A 111 3.18 -10.23 5.12
N SER A 112 3.19 -9.11 4.39
CA SER A 112 4.40 -8.38 4.03
C SER A 112 4.06 -6.97 3.53
N TYR A 113 5.04 -6.26 2.99
CA TYR A 113 4.88 -4.96 2.38
C TYR A 113 5.56 -4.87 1.01
N HIS A 114 5.13 -3.90 0.21
CA HIS A 114 5.77 -3.55 -1.05
C HIS A 114 5.78 -2.04 -1.24
N THR A 115 6.85 -1.54 -1.85
CA THR A 115 6.99 -0.12 -2.22
C THR A 115 6.91 0.02 -3.73
N PHE A 116 5.88 0.73 -4.19
CA PHE A 116 5.73 1.10 -5.59
C PHE A 116 6.35 2.48 -5.83
N LYS A 117 7.08 2.64 -6.94
CA LYS A 117 7.48 3.95 -7.47
C LYS A 117 6.69 4.22 -8.74
N VAL A 118 5.83 5.22 -8.72
CA VAL A 118 4.83 5.45 -9.77
C VAL A 118 4.73 6.93 -10.11
N LYS A 119 4.52 7.25 -11.39
CA LYS A 119 4.30 8.63 -11.82
C LYS A 119 2.82 8.88 -12.05
N SER A 120 2.34 10.02 -11.57
CA SER A 120 0.98 10.46 -11.82
C SER A 120 0.92 11.98 -11.95
N LYS A 121 0.00 12.45 -12.79
CA LYS A 121 -0.36 13.86 -12.90
C LYS A 121 -1.35 14.18 -11.77
N VAL A 122 -1.00 15.12 -10.91
CA VAL A 122 -1.89 15.60 -9.85
C VAL A 122 -2.99 16.46 -10.49
N ILE A 123 -4.24 16.17 -10.13
CA ILE A 123 -5.40 16.95 -10.53
C ILE A 123 -6.09 17.43 -9.26
N ASP A 124 -6.30 18.74 -9.14
CA ASP A 124 -7.13 19.29 -8.09
C ASP A 124 -8.61 19.12 -8.43
N TRP A 125 -9.35 18.60 -7.45
CA TRP A 125 -10.79 18.39 -7.52
C TRP A 125 -11.54 19.21 -6.46
N SER A 126 -10.84 20.09 -5.74
CA SER A 126 -11.37 20.85 -4.61
C SER A 126 -12.57 21.72 -5.01
N ASP A 127 -12.56 22.29 -6.22
CA ASP A 127 -13.65 23.10 -6.79
C ASP A 127 -14.99 22.36 -6.90
N ILE A 128 -14.96 21.02 -6.99
CA ILE A 128 -16.16 20.18 -7.03
C ILE A 128 -16.36 19.36 -5.74
N GLY A 129 -15.57 19.64 -4.70
CA GLY A 129 -15.62 18.92 -3.42
C GLY A 129 -14.94 17.54 -3.44
N GLY A 130 -14.16 17.24 -4.49
CA GLY A 130 -13.39 16.01 -4.62
C GLY A 130 -11.97 16.13 -4.05
N ALA A 131 -11.23 15.02 -4.09
CA ALA A 131 -9.83 14.97 -3.68
C ALA A 131 -9.00 14.13 -4.66
N PHE A 132 -7.73 14.48 -4.81
CA PHE A 132 -6.75 13.61 -5.45
C PHE A 132 -6.47 12.41 -4.53
N TYR A 133 -6.41 11.19 -5.07
CA TYR A 133 -6.14 10.02 -4.23
C TYR A 133 -5.33 8.94 -4.93
N VAL A 134 -4.62 8.18 -4.10
CA VAL A 134 -4.02 6.90 -4.47
C VAL A 134 -4.99 5.80 -4.09
N ALA A 135 -5.21 4.85 -4.99
CA ALA A 135 -5.95 3.64 -4.71
C ALA A 135 -5.05 2.42 -4.90
N THR A 136 -5.24 1.43 -4.05
CA THR A 136 -4.61 0.13 -4.20
C THR A 136 -5.65 -0.97 -4.08
N ASN A 137 -5.45 -2.07 -4.80
CA ASN A 137 -6.25 -3.26 -4.65
C ASN A 137 -5.38 -4.50 -4.68
N MET A 138 -5.89 -5.55 -4.03
CA MET A 138 -5.39 -6.90 -4.10
C MET A 138 -6.42 -7.72 -4.88
N SER A 139 -5.98 -8.39 -5.94
CA SER A 139 -6.83 -9.20 -6.82
C SER A 139 -6.28 -10.61 -6.95
N GLU A 140 -7.15 -11.59 -7.21
CA GLU A 140 -6.71 -12.97 -7.39
C GLU A 140 -5.73 -13.13 -8.57
N HIS A 141 -4.78 -14.05 -8.45
CA HIS A 141 -3.88 -14.45 -9.55
C HIS A 141 -4.02 -15.94 -9.84
N PRO A 142 -4.45 -16.35 -11.05
CA PRO A 142 -4.94 -15.52 -12.16
C PRO A 142 -6.31 -14.90 -11.83
N HIS A 143 -6.58 -13.67 -12.30
CA HIS A 143 -7.86 -13.02 -12.04
C HIS A 143 -9.01 -13.71 -12.79
N GLU A 144 -10.18 -13.80 -12.15
CA GLU A 144 -11.41 -14.24 -12.81
C GLU A 144 -11.88 -13.23 -13.86
N LYS A 145 -12.79 -13.65 -14.75
CA LYS A 145 -13.37 -12.79 -15.79
C LYS A 145 -14.12 -11.59 -15.22
N ILE A 146 -14.73 -11.75 -14.04
CA ILE A 146 -15.37 -10.68 -13.29
C ILE A 146 -14.40 -10.25 -12.20
N TRP A 147 -13.93 -9.01 -12.28
CA TRP A 147 -12.99 -8.48 -11.31
C TRP A 147 -13.70 -8.13 -10.00
N SER A 148 -13.26 -8.76 -8.92
CA SER A 148 -13.60 -8.40 -7.55
C SER A 148 -12.32 -8.38 -6.71
N PRO A 149 -11.98 -7.26 -6.05
CA PRO A 149 -10.80 -7.22 -5.20
C PRO A 149 -10.99 -8.05 -3.93
N LEU A 150 -9.93 -8.72 -3.50
CA LEU A 150 -9.82 -9.39 -2.19
C LEU A 150 -9.74 -8.36 -1.06
N ALA A 151 -9.04 -7.25 -1.31
CA ALA A 151 -8.96 -6.10 -0.43
C ALA A 151 -8.68 -4.84 -1.26
N SER A 152 -8.99 -3.67 -0.71
CA SER A 152 -8.65 -2.38 -1.33
C SER A 152 -8.47 -1.31 -0.27
N ASP A 153 -7.65 -0.29 -0.57
CA ASP A 153 -7.49 0.88 0.27
C ASP A 153 -7.33 2.15 -0.59
N ARG A 154 -7.62 3.31 0.01
CA ARG A 154 -7.46 4.62 -0.62
C ARG A 154 -6.79 5.61 0.33
N PHE A 155 -5.84 6.37 -0.19
CA PHE A 155 -5.19 7.46 0.52
C PHE A 155 -5.50 8.78 -0.18
N PHE A 156 -6.22 9.67 0.50
CA PHE A 156 -6.60 10.98 -0.02
C PHE A 156 -5.51 12.02 0.25
N LEU A 157 -5.21 12.83 -0.76
CA LEU A 157 -4.21 13.88 -0.75
C LEU A 157 -4.89 15.24 -0.87
N LYS A 158 -4.32 16.22 -0.17
CA LYS A 158 -4.66 17.63 -0.39
C LYS A 158 -3.78 18.19 -1.50
N VAL A 159 -4.40 18.85 -2.47
CA VAL A 159 -3.71 19.62 -3.53
C VAL A 159 -3.71 21.10 -3.11
N ASN A 160 -2.62 21.80 -3.42
CA ASN A 160 -2.43 23.24 -3.17
C ASN A 160 -2.71 24.06 -4.43
#